data_AF-A0A7Y3U6R0-F1
#
_entry.id   AF-A0A7Y3U6R0-F1
#
_cell.length_a   1.000
_cell.length_b   1.000
_cell.length_c   1.000
_cell.angle_alpha   90.00
_cell.angle_beta   90.00
_cell.angle_gamma   90.00
#
_symmetry.space_group_name_H-M   'P 1'
#
loop_
_entity.id
_entity.type
_entity.pdbx_description
1 polymer ?
#
loop_
_entity_poly.entity_id
_entity_poly.type
_entity_poly.pdbx_seq_one_letter_code
_entity_poly.pdbx_strand_id
1 'polypeptide(L)'
;MTTTKKTKKQIRSATPMEQATAALQRGQYFEAERLANECLHTAWEEGDFAGLSRIALPLQEARRQRRLMAAEAGMIQVIDGAVEPVLEALVPGCYIITPPNVGADARSLSNYAFDSGIPIIAIAREPVTQMGLLPVVSVGPTIIRTLVKQPKDDEHTVAWCLAAIDSLTDAALDSIDEHRSAPRRVNNLMDLLDSLPESEELHRALAETAAEAAREKTIDSEDADATA
;
A
#
# COMPACT_ATOMS: atom_id res chain seq x y z
N MET A 1 7.86 -61.20 -13.28
CA MET A 1 7.55 -59.88 -13.87
C MET A 1 6.92 -59.02 -12.78
N THR A 2 7.75 -58.28 -12.06
CA THR A 2 7.37 -57.44 -10.93
C THR A 2 7.23 -56.00 -11.43
N THR A 3 6.00 -55.53 -11.57
CA THR A 3 5.69 -54.17 -12.00
C THR A 3 5.74 -53.22 -10.80
N THR A 4 6.82 -52.45 -10.74
CA THR A 4 7.07 -51.38 -9.77
C THR A 4 6.04 -50.25 -9.91
N LYS A 5 5.19 -50.04 -8.90
CA LYS A 5 4.36 -48.83 -8.76
C LYS A 5 5.28 -47.64 -8.44
N LYS A 6 5.50 -46.76 -9.42
CA LYS A 6 6.09 -45.43 -9.19
C LYS A 6 5.04 -44.53 -8.54
N THR A 7 5.25 -44.21 -7.26
CA THR A 7 4.52 -43.17 -6.53
C THR A 7 4.84 -41.82 -7.15
N LYS A 8 3.88 -41.19 -7.85
CA LYS A 8 3.95 -39.79 -8.24
C LYS A 8 3.91 -38.95 -6.96
N LYS A 9 5.08 -38.55 -6.46
CA LYS A 9 5.21 -37.49 -5.46
C LYS A 9 4.72 -36.20 -6.13
N GLN A 10 3.48 -35.82 -5.83
CA GLN A 10 2.88 -34.58 -6.27
C GLN A 10 3.79 -33.44 -5.79
N ILE A 11 4.48 -32.80 -6.73
CA ILE A 11 5.28 -31.61 -6.45
C ILE A 11 4.27 -30.57 -5.97
N ARG A 12 4.17 -30.33 -4.66
CA ARG A 12 3.38 -29.23 -4.13
C ARG A 12 3.98 -27.96 -4.70
N SER A 13 3.26 -27.30 -5.61
CA SER A 13 3.58 -25.94 -6.01
C SER A 13 3.60 -25.07 -4.75
N ALA A 14 4.61 -24.22 -4.61
CA ALA A 14 4.70 -23.28 -3.50
C ALA A 14 3.42 -22.43 -3.45
N THR A 15 2.92 -22.16 -2.25
CA THR A 15 1.75 -21.28 -2.07
C THR A 15 2.07 -19.87 -2.58
N PRO A 16 1.08 -19.07 -3.01
CA PRO A 16 1.32 -17.70 -3.46
C PRO A 16 2.13 -16.85 -2.45
N MET A 17 1.88 -17.03 -1.15
CA MET A 17 2.63 -16.31 -0.11
C MET A 17 4.09 -16.76 0.04
N GLU A 18 4.38 -18.05 -0.16
CA GLU A 18 5.75 -18.57 -0.22
C GLU A 18 6.50 -17.97 -1.44
N GLN A 19 5.80 -17.81 -2.56
CA GLN A 19 6.35 -17.16 -3.77
C GLN A 19 6.63 -15.68 -3.53
N ALA A 20 5.70 -14.95 -2.89
CA ALA A 20 5.88 -13.54 -2.53
C ALA A 20 7.11 -13.35 -1.63
N THR A 21 7.26 -14.20 -0.61
CA THR A 21 8.40 -14.17 0.31
C THR A 21 9.72 -14.48 -0.42
N ALA A 22 9.71 -15.47 -1.32
CA ALA A 22 10.89 -15.81 -2.11
C ALA A 22 11.28 -14.68 -3.09
N ALA A 23 10.30 -14.02 -3.71
CA ALA A 23 10.53 -12.84 -4.54
C ALA A 23 11.16 -11.69 -3.73
N LEU A 24 10.64 -11.43 -2.52
CA LEU A 24 11.15 -10.41 -1.61
C LEU A 24 12.61 -10.67 -1.25
N GLN A 25 12.95 -11.91 -0.89
CA GLN A 25 14.33 -12.32 -0.57
C GLN A 25 15.29 -12.16 -1.74
N ARG A 26 14.80 -12.26 -2.98
CA ARG A 26 15.59 -12.07 -4.21
C ARG A 26 15.67 -10.61 -4.66
N GLY A 27 15.09 -9.66 -3.91
CA GLY A 27 15.04 -8.25 -4.29
C GLY A 27 14.06 -7.96 -5.45
N GLN A 28 13.15 -8.88 -5.74
CA GLN A 28 12.14 -8.72 -6.80
C GLN A 28 10.90 -8.01 -6.24
N TYR A 29 11.06 -6.76 -5.82
CA TYR A 29 10.07 -6.06 -4.98
C TYR A 29 8.70 -5.88 -5.64
N PHE A 30 8.64 -5.58 -6.94
CA PHE A 30 7.36 -5.48 -7.68
C PHE A 30 6.60 -6.80 -7.73
N GLU A 31 7.32 -7.89 -7.95
CA GLU A 31 6.72 -9.23 -7.98
C GLU A 31 6.26 -9.64 -6.59
N ALA A 32 7.08 -9.37 -5.57
CA ALA A 32 6.74 -9.61 -4.18
C ALA A 32 5.47 -8.84 -3.77
N GLU A 33 5.38 -7.56 -4.12
CA GLU A 33 4.21 -6.73 -3.87
C GLU A 33 2.97 -7.27 -4.59
N ARG A 34 3.07 -7.63 -5.88
CA ARG A 34 1.92 -8.16 -6.64
C ARG A 34 1.34 -9.42 -6.00
N LEU A 35 2.21 -10.38 -5.71
CA LEU A 35 1.81 -11.66 -5.09
C LEU A 35 1.28 -11.45 -3.66
N ALA A 36 1.93 -10.61 -2.86
CA ALA A 36 1.49 -10.34 -1.48
C ALA A 36 0.17 -9.58 -1.45
N ASN A 37 -0.05 -8.63 -2.36
CA ASN A 37 -1.30 -7.87 -2.47
C ASN A 37 -2.46 -8.78 -2.89
N GLU A 38 -2.25 -9.68 -3.85
CA GLU A 38 -3.23 -10.70 -4.22
C GLU A 38 -3.58 -11.59 -3.02
N CYS A 39 -2.58 -12.10 -2.30
CA CYS A 39 -2.80 -12.89 -1.08
C CYS A 39 -3.57 -12.11 -0.01
N LEU A 40 -3.25 -10.83 0.17
CA LEU A 40 -3.90 -9.96 1.15
C LEU A 40 -5.39 -9.81 0.81
N HIS A 41 -5.74 -9.53 -0.45
CA HIS A 41 -7.13 -9.42 -0.88
C HIS A 41 -7.89 -10.74 -0.73
N THR A 42 -7.31 -11.87 -1.13
CA THR A 42 -7.95 -13.18 -0.93
C THR A 42 -8.22 -13.46 0.56
N ALA A 43 -7.23 -13.22 1.43
CA ALA A 43 -7.41 -13.40 2.88
C ALA A 43 -8.48 -12.44 3.45
N TRP A 44 -8.58 -11.23 2.92
CA TRP A 44 -9.61 -10.27 3.30
C TRP A 44 -11.01 -10.74 2.92
N GLU A 45 -11.20 -11.18 1.67
CA GLU A 45 -12.48 -11.68 1.16
C GLU A 45 -12.96 -12.94 1.90
N GLU A 46 -12.04 -13.82 2.28
CA GLU A 46 -12.33 -15.03 3.05
C GLU A 46 -12.54 -14.77 4.56
N GLY A 47 -12.27 -13.55 5.03
CA GLY A 47 -12.29 -13.21 6.45
C GLY A 47 -11.23 -13.98 7.26
N ASP A 48 -10.10 -14.33 6.63
CA ASP A 48 -8.91 -14.90 7.27
C ASP A 48 -8.04 -13.78 7.86
N PHE A 49 -8.48 -13.25 9.01
CA PHE A 49 -7.76 -12.20 9.71
C PHE A 49 -6.35 -12.63 10.18
N ALA A 50 -6.14 -13.92 10.45
CA ALA A 50 -4.82 -14.44 10.78
C ALA A 50 -3.89 -14.45 9.55
N GLY A 51 -4.41 -14.77 8.37
CA GLY A 51 -3.77 -14.56 7.07
C GLY A 51 -3.36 -13.10 6.88
N LEU A 52 -4.31 -12.18 6.98
CA LEU A 52 -4.06 -10.73 6.82
C LEU A 52 -2.93 -10.23 7.71
N SER A 53 -2.94 -10.59 9.00
CA SER A 53 -1.91 -10.19 9.95
C SER A 53 -0.51 -10.64 9.54
N ARG A 54 -0.38 -11.84 8.96
CA ARG A 54 0.90 -12.39 8.49
C ARG A 54 1.37 -11.78 7.17
N ILE A 55 0.46 -11.35 6.31
CA ILE A 55 0.76 -10.85 4.95
C ILE A 55 1.12 -9.36 4.96
N ALA A 56 0.54 -8.57 5.87
CA ALA A 56 0.69 -7.12 5.91
C ALA A 56 2.15 -6.64 6.00
N LEU A 57 2.98 -7.25 6.84
CA LEU A 57 4.38 -6.82 7.01
C LEU A 57 5.31 -7.21 5.82
N PRO A 58 5.22 -8.41 5.23
CA PRO A 58 5.92 -8.70 3.98
C PRO A 58 5.53 -7.75 2.82
N LEU A 59 4.24 -7.41 2.70
CA LEU A 59 3.78 -6.42 1.70
C LEU A 59 4.37 -5.03 1.99
N GLN A 60 4.36 -4.60 3.25
CA GLN A 60 4.98 -3.35 3.69
C GLN A 60 6.45 -3.28 3.26
N GLU A 61 7.22 -4.33 3.48
CA GLU A 61 8.65 -4.34 3.14
C GLU A 61 8.88 -4.26 1.63
N ALA A 62 8.07 -4.93 0.81
CA ALA A 62 8.16 -4.82 -0.65
C ALA A 62 7.92 -3.37 -1.13
N ARG A 63 6.90 -2.71 -0.59
CA ARG A 63 6.58 -1.30 -0.90
C ARG A 63 7.64 -0.35 -0.39
N ARG A 64 8.11 -0.54 0.85
CA ARG A 64 9.21 0.26 1.44
C ARG A 64 10.46 0.25 0.56
N GLN A 65 10.83 -0.91 0.01
CA GLN A 65 11.99 -1.05 -0.86
C GLN A 65 11.78 -0.32 -2.20
N ARG A 66 10.59 -0.43 -2.82
CA ARG A 66 10.24 0.37 -4.01
C ARG A 66 10.33 1.88 -3.73
N ARG A 67 9.78 2.33 -2.61
CA ARG A 67 9.82 3.73 -2.19
C ARG A 67 11.25 4.23 -1.98
N LEU A 68 12.10 3.39 -1.37
CA LEU A 68 13.52 3.70 -1.20
C LEU A 68 14.23 3.83 -2.55
N MET A 69 14.00 2.91 -3.49
CA MET A 69 14.56 2.99 -4.85
C MET A 69 14.13 4.28 -5.59
N ALA A 70 12.87 4.69 -5.43
CA ALA A 70 12.38 5.95 -5.98
C ALA A 70 13.08 7.17 -5.35
N ALA A 71 13.21 7.17 -4.02
CA ALA A 71 13.88 8.25 -3.28
C ALA A 71 15.38 8.36 -3.61
N GLU A 72 16.07 7.22 -3.71
CA GLU A 72 17.51 7.14 -4.03
C GLU A 72 17.84 7.58 -5.46
N ALA A 73 16.88 7.49 -6.39
CA ALA A 73 17.05 8.00 -7.74
C ALA A 73 17.28 9.53 -7.77
N GLY A 74 16.83 10.25 -6.75
CA GLY A 74 17.05 11.69 -6.56
C GLY A 74 16.37 12.59 -7.60
N MET A 75 15.63 12.01 -8.55
CA MET A 75 14.90 12.73 -9.58
C MET A 75 13.60 13.30 -9.00
N ILE A 76 13.31 14.55 -9.31
CA ILE A 76 12.07 15.23 -8.93
C ILE A 76 11.48 15.90 -10.17
N GLN A 77 10.21 15.59 -10.46
CA GLN A 77 9.48 16.18 -11.58
C GLN A 77 8.12 16.70 -11.13
N VAL A 78 7.88 17.99 -11.38
CA VAL A 78 6.55 18.59 -11.22
C VAL A 78 5.81 18.44 -12.54
N ILE A 79 4.62 17.86 -12.49
CA ILE A 79 3.72 17.67 -13.63
C ILE A 79 2.63 18.73 -13.54
N ASP A 80 2.75 19.73 -14.41
CA ASP A 80 1.73 20.76 -14.62
C ASP A 80 0.95 20.45 -15.91
N GLY A 81 -0.27 19.95 -15.75
CA GLY A 81 -1.13 19.50 -16.84
C GLY A 81 -1.28 17.97 -16.91
N ALA A 82 -1.38 17.46 -18.13
CA ALA A 82 -1.70 16.05 -18.41
C ALA A 82 -0.53 15.12 -18.08
N VAL A 83 -0.81 13.92 -17.55
CA VAL A 83 0.20 12.92 -17.18
C VAL A 83 0.69 12.09 -18.38
N GLU A 84 -0.14 11.93 -19.41
CA GLU A 84 0.13 11.07 -20.57
C GLU A 84 1.52 11.30 -21.21
N PRO A 85 2.00 12.54 -21.42
CA PRO A 85 3.32 12.78 -21.99
C PRO A 85 4.48 12.28 -21.12
N VAL A 86 4.27 12.16 -19.81
CA VAL A 86 5.28 11.71 -18.85
C VAL A 86 5.40 10.19 -18.85
N LEU A 87 4.33 9.46 -19.23
CA LEU A 87 4.32 7.98 -19.21
C LEU A 87 5.35 7.37 -20.16
N GLU A 88 5.57 7.97 -21.33
CA GLU A 88 6.49 7.43 -22.36
C GLU A 88 7.97 7.43 -21.96
N ALA A 89 8.35 8.33 -21.05
CA ALA A 89 9.72 8.53 -20.59
C ALA A 89 9.83 8.45 -19.07
N LEU A 90 8.94 7.66 -18.43
CA LEU A 90 8.92 7.52 -16.99
C LEU A 90 10.22 6.88 -16.49
N VAL A 91 10.79 7.44 -15.43
CA VAL A 91 12.02 6.95 -14.79
C VAL A 91 11.82 6.91 -13.27
N PRO A 92 12.69 6.20 -12.53
CA PRO A 92 12.63 6.21 -11.07
C PRO A 92 12.72 7.63 -10.49
N GLY A 93 11.87 7.96 -9.51
CA GLY A 93 11.91 9.26 -8.84
C GLY A 93 10.62 9.72 -8.17
N CYS A 94 10.61 10.98 -7.78
CA CYS A 94 9.47 11.66 -7.16
C CYS A 94 8.72 12.53 -8.18
N TYR A 95 7.41 12.35 -8.27
CA TYR A 95 6.52 13.06 -9.18
C TYR A 95 5.48 13.84 -8.39
N ILE A 96 5.33 15.13 -8.68
CA ILE A 96 4.37 16.01 -8.01
C ILE A 96 3.35 16.47 -9.02
N ILE A 97 2.11 16.03 -8.85
CA ILE A 97 1.00 16.30 -9.76
C ILE A 97 0.27 17.55 -9.27
N THR A 98 0.09 18.51 -10.16
CA THR A 98 -0.58 19.78 -9.86
C THR A 98 -1.95 19.86 -10.56
N PRO A 99 -2.85 20.79 -10.14
CA PRO A 99 -4.19 20.91 -10.73
C PRO A 99 -4.18 21.09 -12.26
N PRO A 100 -5.27 20.72 -12.98
CA PRO A 100 -6.64 20.46 -12.48
C PRO A 100 -6.96 19.02 -12.06
N ASN A 101 -6.20 18.02 -12.49
CA ASN A 101 -6.48 16.61 -12.21
C ASN A 101 -5.45 16.08 -11.19
N VAL A 102 -5.72 16.24 -9.89
CA VAL A 102 -4.67 16.01 -8.88
C VAL A 102 -4.56 14.54 -8.47
N GLY A 103 -5.60 13.98 -7.85
CA GLY A 103 -5.50 12.67 -7.19
C GLY A 103 -5.66 11.47 -8.13
N ALA A 104 -6.58 11.56 -9.10
CA ALA A 104 -6.82 10.47 -10.06
C ALA A 104 -5.61 10.24 -10.97
N ASP A 105 -4.91 11.32 -11.34
CA ASP A 105 -3.74 11.29 -12.19
C ASP A 105 -2.52 10.75 -11.45
N ALA A 106 -2.34 11.12 -10.17
CA ALA A 106 -1.32 10.52 -9.32
C ALA A 106 -1.52 9.01 -9.15
N ARG A 107 -2.77 8.55 -8.98
CA ARG A 107 -3.09 7.11 -8.93
C ARG A 107 -2.80 6.44 -10.26
N SER A 108 -3.22 7.04 -11.37
CA SER A 108 -3.00 6.50 -12.72
C SER A 108 -1.51 6.35 -13.04
N LEU A 109 -0.72 7.37 -12.69
CA LEU A 109 0.74 7.34 -12.81
C LEU A 109 1.36 6.23 -11.95
N SER A 110 0.92 6.11 -10.69
CA SER A 110 1.42 5.07 -9.76
C SER A 110 1.13 3.66 -10.27
N ASN A 111 -0.08 3.42 -10.77
CA ASN A 111 -0.47 2.13 -11.32
C ASN A 111 0.35 1.78 -12.57
N TYR A 112 0.48 2.74 -13.50
CA TYR A 112 1.30 2.55 -14.71
C TYR A 112 2.76 2.24 -14.36
N ALA A 113 3.32 2.99 -13.41
CA ALA A 113 4.69 2.79 -12.94
C ALA A 113 4.88 1.41 -12.30
N PHE A 114 3.92 0.98 -11.47
CA PHE A 114 3.91 -0.34 -10.87
C PHE A 114 3.88 -1.46 -11.91
N ASP A 115 2.98 -1.37 -12.89
CA ASP A 115 2.87 -2.35 -13.98
C ASP A 115 4.13 -2.38 -14.86
N SER A 116 4.78 -1.23 -15.02
CA SER A 116 6.00 -1.08 -15.81
C SER A 116 7.28 -1.44 -15.04
N GLY A 117 7.20 -1.75 -13.75
CA GLY A 117 8.39 -2.06 -12.94
C GLY A 117 9.24 -0.83 -12.60
N ILE A 118 8.66 0.37 -12.58
CA ILE A 118 9.36 1.64 -12.37
C ILE A 118 9.04 2.17 -10.96
N PRO A 119 10.03 2.29 -10.05
CA PRO A 119 9.78 2.74 -8.68
C PRO A 119 9.62 4.25 -8.65
N ILE A 120 8.44 4.72 -8.27
CA ILE A 120 8.15 6.15 -8.15
C ILE A 120 7.47 6.47 -6.83
N ILE A 121 7.56 7.73 -6.42
CA ILE A 121 6.68 8.35 -5.42
C ILE A 121 5.83 9.38 -6.15
N ALA A 122 4.50 9.25 -6.11
CA ALA A 122 3.59 10.21 -6.71
C ALA A 122 2.82 10.97 -5.62
N ILE A 123 2.89 12.31 -5.63
CA ILE A 123 2.18 13.17 -4.69
C ILE A 123 1.28 14.12 -5.47
N ALA A 124 -0.02 14.10 -5.19
CA ALA A 124 -0.96 15.07 -5.72
C ALA A 124 -1.07 16.27 -4.77
N ARG A 125 -0.87 17.47 -5.30
CA ARG A 125 -1.08 18.72 -4.55
C ARG A 125 -2.20 19.57 -5.15
N GLU A 126 -2.90 20.30 -4.30
CA GLU A 126 -3.90 21.30 -4.68
C GLU A 126 -3.30 22.72 -4.63
N PRO A 127 -4.02 23.78 -5.04
CA PRO A 127 -3.53 25.16 -4.89
C PRO A 127 -3.27 25.52 -3.43
N VAL A 128 -2.29 26.41 -3.20
CA VAL A 128 -1.97 26.94 -1.88
C VAL A 128 -3.18 27.63 -1.28
N THR A 129 -3.48 27.33 -0.03
CA THR A 129 -4.56 27.95 0.74
C THR A 129 -4.20 29.40 1.12
N GLN A 130 -5.20 30.19 1.53
CA GLN A 130 -4.95 31.55 2.06
C GLN A 130 -4.02 31.58 3.28
N MET A 131 -3.87 30.46 3.98
CA MET A 131 -2.97 30.30 5.13
C MET A 131 -1.53 29.97 4.73
N GLY A 132 -1.22 29.89 3.43
CA GLY A 132 0.11 29.51 2.94
C GLY A 132 0.43 28.03 3.10
N LEU A 133 -0.58 27.19 3.35
CA LEU A 133 -0.44 25.74 3.42
C LEU A 133 -0.85 25.09 2.10
N LEU A 134 -0.17 24.00 1.75
CA LEU A 134 -0.39 23.25 0.53
C LEU A 134 -1.22 22.00 0.85
N PRO A 135 -2.44 21.85 0.33
CA PRO A 135 -3.16 20.60 0.48
C PRO A 135 -2.50 19.52 -0.39
N VAL A 136 -2.30 18.35 0.20
CA VAL A 136 -1.89 17.13 -0.50
C VAL A 136 -2.97 16.09 -0.36
N VAL A 137 -3.15 15.27 -1.40
CA VAL A 137 -4.27 14.34 -1.51
C VAL A 137 -3.76 12.98 -1.99
N SER A 138 -4.32 11.92 -1.43
CA SER A 138 -4.28 10.58 -2.01
C SER A 138 -5.69 10.09 -2.30
N VAL A 139 -5.91 9.52 -3.48
CA VAL A 139 -7.23 9.07 -3.94
C VAL A 139 -7.21 7.57 -4.20
N GLY A 140 -8.14 6.87 -3.56
CA GLY A 140 -8.44 5.45 -3.79
C GLY A 140 -9.93 5.18 -3.53
N PRO A 141 -10.29 4.05 -2.92
CA PRO A 141 -11.65 3.81 -2.41
C PRO A 141 -12.09 4.89 -1.40
N THR A 142 -11.13 5.44 -0.66
CA THR A 142 -11.32 6.63 0.18
C THR A 142 -10.39 7.77 -0.25
N ILE A 143 -10.73 9.00 0.11
CA ILE A 143 -9.91 10.19 -0.17
C ILE A 143 -9.23 10.60 1.13
N ILE A 144 -7.90 10.63 1.13
CA ILE A 144 -7.09 11.12 2.24
C ILE A 144 -6.56 12.49 1.84
N ARG A 145 -6.82 13.51 2.65
CA ARG A 145 -6.35 14.88 2.41
C ARG A 145 -5.78 15.46 3.69
N THR A 146 -4.66 16.15 3.59
CA THR A 146 -4.07 16.91 4.69
C THR A 146 -3.42 18.20 4.19
N LEU A 147 -2.98 19.05 5.11
CA LEU A 147 -2.27 20.29 4.82
C LEU A 147 -0.80 20.13 5.21
N VAL A 148 0.11 20.39 4.27
CA VAL A 148 1.54 20.43 4.51
C VAL A 148 2.10 21.83 4.32
N LYS A 149 3.29 22.08 4.87
CA LYS A 149 4.00 23.33 4.61
C LYS A 149 4.43 23.36 3.14
N GLN A 150 4.24 24.51 2.52
CA GLN A 150 4.81 24.77 1.21
C GLN A 150 6.34 24.65 1.29
N PRO A 151 7.00 24.00 0.32
CA PRO A 151 8.46 24.00 0.28
C PRO A 151 8.97 25.43 0.10
N LYS A 152 10.18 25.68 0.61
CA LYS A 152 10.80 27.00 0.46
C LYS A 152 11.10 27.25 -1.02
N ASP A 153 10.79 28.46 -1.50
CA ASP A 153 11.04 28.89 -2.88
C ASP A 153 10.41 27.96 -3.96
N ASP A 154 9.34 27.24 -3.61
CA ASP A 154 8.68 26.21 -4.44
C ASP A 154 9.58 25.03 -4.86
N GLU A 155 10.75 24.89 -4.23
CA GLU A 155 11.69 23.80 -4.52
C GLU A 155 11.30 22.53 -3.76
N HIS A 156 10.64 21.62 -4.47
CA HIS A 156 10.26 20.34 -3.89
C HIS A 156 11.49 19.43 -3.82
N THR A 157 11.61 18.71 -2.71
CA THR A 157 12.72 17.79 -2.43
C THR A 157 12.18 16.38 -2.18
N VAL A 158 13.03 15.35 -2.28
CA VAL A 158 12.68 13.98 -1.87
C VAL A 158 12.21 13.97 -0.40
N ALA A 159 12.90 14.72 0.47
CA ALA A 159 12.52 14.86 1.87
C ALA A 159 11.12 15.48 2.05
N TRP A 160 10.76 16.46 1.22
CA TRP A 160 9.41 17.02 1.21
C TRP A 160 8.37 15.99 0.78
N CYS A 161 8.65 15.20 -0.28
CA CYS A 161 7.72 14.16 -0.73
C CYS A 161 7.47 13.10 0.34
N LEU A 162 8.53 12.65 1.04
CA LEU A 162 8.40 11.68 2.13
C LEU A 162 7.59 12.27 3.30
N ALA A 163 7.89 13.52 3.71
CA ALA A 163 7.11 14.19 4.75
C ALA A 163 5.63 14.39 4.38
N ALA A 164 5.32 14.54 3.08
CA ALA A 164 3.94 14.60 2.62
C ALA A 164 3.22 13.25 2.76
N ILE A 165 3.89 12.13 2.48
CA ILE A 165 3.36 10.77 2.74
C ILE A 165 3.12 10.56 4.23
N ASP A 166 4.06 10.98 5.08
CA ASP A 166 3.93 10.86 6.54
C ASP A 166 2.69 11.66 7.01
N SER A 167 2.52 12.89 6.51
CA SER A 167 1.36 13.73 6.85
C SER A 167 0.03 13.13 6.37
N LEU A 168 0.02 12.49 5.19
CA LEU A 168 -1.15 11.76 4.68
C LEU A 168 -1.44 10.51 5.53
N THR A 169 -0.39 9.83 5.99
CA THR A 169 -0.49 8.67 6.88
C THR A 169 -1.11 9.05 8.22
N ASP A 170 -0.66 10.15 8.84
CA ASP A 170 -1.23 10.65 10.09
C ASP A 170 -2.73 10.96 9.91
N ALA A 171 -3.09 11.68 8.85
CA ALA A 171 -4.49 12.00 8.55
C ALA A 171 -5.35 10.76 8.29
N ALA A 172 -4.77 9.71 7.68
CA ALA A 172 -5.45 8.44 7.46
C ALA A 172 -5.70 7.70 8.78
N LEU A 173 -4.70 7.61 9.65
CA LEU A 173 -4.82 6.95 10.95
C LEU A 173 -5.80 7.69 11.87
N ASP A 174 -5.76 9.01 11.91
CA ASP A 174 -6.68 9.85 12.70
C ASP A 174 -8.15 9.67 12.26
N SER A 175 -8.39 9.20 11.03
CA SER A 175 -9.75 8.95 10.52
C SER A 175 -10.36 7.63 11.01
N ILE A 176 -9.58 6.76 11.66
CA ILE A 176 -10.03 5.44 12.12
C ILE A 176 -10.80 5.58 13.43
N ASP A 177 -12.07 5.17 13.40
CA ASP A 177 -12.93 5.09 14.59
C ASP A 177 -12.58 3.84 15.43
N GLU A 178 -11.84 4.06 16.52
CA GLU A 178 -11.37 3.02 17.44
C GLU A 178 -12.50 2.26 18.14
N HIS A 179 -13.70 2.83 18.24
CA HIS A 179 -14.83 2.21 18.93
C HIS A 179 -15.57 1.16 18.08
N ARG A 180 -15.23 1.02 16.80
CA ARG A 180 -15.77 -0.05 15.94
C ARG A 180 -15.11 -1.38 16.27
N SER A 181 -15.77 -2.49 15.98
CA SER A 181 -15.18 -3.84 16.13
C SER A 181 -13.93 -4.01 15.26
N ALA A 182 -13.00 -4.89 15.66
CA ALA A 182 -11.76 -5.10 14.94
C ALA A 182 -11.97 -5.48 13.46
N PRO A 183 -12.92 -6.38 13.08
CA PRO A 183 -13.23 -6.65 11.67
C PRO A 183 -13.65 -5.41 10.87
N ARG A 184 -14.40 -4.48 11.47
CA ARG A 184 -14.80 -3.24 10.78
C ARG A 184 -13.63 -2.29 10.60
N ARG A 185 -12.73 -2.20 11.59
CA ARG A 185 -11.50 -1.42 11.48
C ARG A 185 -10.56 -2.00 10.42
N VAL A 186 -10.47 -3.33 10.30
CA VAL A 186 -9.74 -3.99 9.20
C VAL A 186 -10.25 -3.54 7.83
N ASN A 187 -11.57 -3.50 7.61
CA ASN A 187 -12.13 -3.04 6.33
C ASN A 187 -11.75 -1.58 6.03
N ASN A 188 -11.87 -0.69 7.02
CA ASN A 188 -11.45 0.70 6.86
C ASN A 188 -9.96 0.81 6.51
N LEU A 189 -9.11 0.01 7.17
CA LEU A 189 -7.66 -0.03 6.92
C LEU A 189 -7.34 -0.56 5.52
N MET A 190 -8.08 -1.54 5.00
CA MET A 190 -7.93 -2.02 3.62
C MET A 190 -8.22 -0.90 2.60
N ASP A 191 -9.31 -0.15 2.80
CA ASP A 191 -9.65 0.99 1.93
C ASP A 191 -8.59 2.10 2.00
N LEU A 192 -8.12 2.42 3.21
CA LEU A 192 -7.05 3.41 3.41
C LEU A 192 -5.73 2.95 2.77
N LEU A 193 -5.41 1.66 2.83
CA LEU A 193 -4.18 1.11 2.27
C LEU A 193 -4.20 1.06 0.74
N ASP A 194 -5.35 0.84 0.09
CA ASP A 194 -5.49 1.00 -1.36
C ASP A 194 -5.36 2.49 -1.77
N SER A 195 -5.84 3.40 -0.92
CA SER A 195 -5.69 4.84 -1.14
C SER A 195 -4.28 5.37 -0.89
N LEU A 196 -3.53 4.83 0.07
CA LEU A 196 -2.15 5.23 0.39
C LEU A 196 -1.26 3.99 0.58
N PRO A 197 -0.91 3.29 -0.53
CA PRO A 197 -0.16 2.04 -0.48
C PRO A 197 1.18 2.16 0.22
N GLU A 198 1.84 3.31 0.10
CA GLU A 198 3.21 3.54 0.53
C GLU A 198 3.37 3.75 2.05
N SER A 199 2.27 3.79 2.82
CA SER A 199 2.31 4.04 4.27
C SER A 199 2.74 2.81 5.06
N GLU A 200 3.82 2.89 5.83
CA GLU A 200 4.27 1.77 6.67
C GLU A 200 3.38 1.58 7.90
N GLU A 201 2.94 2.69 8.49
CA GLU A 201 2.13 2.70 9.70
C GLU A 201 0.74 2.13 9.42
N LEU A 202 0.15 2.36 8.23
CA LEU A 202 -1.12 1.72 7.84
C LEU A 202 -0.98 0.19 7.74
N HIS A 203 0.14 -0.33 7.22
CA HIS A 203 0.37 -1.78 7.20
C HIS A 203 0.54 -2.33 8.62
N ARG A 204 1.27 -1.63 9.49
CA ARG A 204 1.44 -2.02 10.89
C ARG A 204 0.09 -2.05 11.62
N ALA A 205 -0.71 -1.00 11.46
CA ALA A 205 -2.06 -0.91 12.01
C ALA A 205 -2.97 -2.04 11.48
N LEU A 206 -2.90 -2.37 10.19
CA LEU A 206 -3.61 -3.50 9.60
C LEU A 206 -3.16 -4.82 10.22
N ALA A 207 -1.85 -5.05 10.37
CA ALA A 207 -1.32 -6.28 10.94
C ALA A 207 -1.81 -6.50 12.38
N GLU A 208 -1.77 -5.46 13.21
CA GLU A 208 -2.20 -5.47 14.61
C GLU A 208 -3.71 -5.65 14.74
N THR A 209 -4.49 -4.87 13.99
CA THR A 209 -5.96 -4.93 14.01
C THR A 209 -6.47 -6.26 13.46
N ALA A 210 -5.82 -6.84 12.44
CA ALA A 210 -6.16 -8.16 11.93
C ALA A 210 -5.85 -9.26 12.95
N ALA A 211 -4.74 -9.15 13.70
CA ALA A 211 -4.45 -10.07 14.79
C ALA A 211 -5.51 -10.01 15.91
N GLU A 212 -6.02 -8.81 16.19
CA GLU A 212 -7.14 -8.61 17.12
C GLU A 212 -8.44 -9.24 16.62
N ALA A 213 -8.81 -8.97 15.37
CA ALA A 213 -10.00 -9.55 14.75
C ALA A 213 -9.96 -11.10 14.71
N ALA A 214 -8.77 -11.69 14.51
CA ALA A 214 -8.59 -13.13 14.58
C ALA A 214 -8.87 -13.69 15.99
N ARG A 215 -8.50 -12.95 17.05
CA ARG A 215 -8.79 -13.34 18.44
C ARG A 215 -10.27 -13.20 18.77
N GLU A 216 -10.91 -12.10 18.38
CA GLU A 216 -12.37 -11.91 18.57
C GLU A 216 -13.17 -13.06 17.94
N LYS A 217 -12.87 -13.41 16.68
CA LYS A 217 -13.54 -14.51 15.96
C LYS A 217 -13.37 -15.87 16.66
N THR A 218 -12.24 -16.09 17.34
CA THR A 218 -11.98 -17.34 18.07
C THR A 218 -12.84 -17.43 19.33
N ILE A 219 -12.94 -16.33 20.09
CA ILE A 219 -13.76 -16.25 21.32
C ILE A 219 -15.23 -16.49 21.00
N ASP A 220 -15.76 -15.83 19.97
CA ASP A 220 -17.17 -16.01 19.56
C ASP A 220 -17.50 -17.46 19.18
N SER A 221 -16.53 -18.22 18.65
CA SER A 221 -16.73 -19.63 18.30
C SER A 221 -16.71 -20.57 19.51
N GLU A 222 -15.88 -20.29 20.52
CA GLU A 222 -15.79 -21.09 21.75
C GLU A 222 -17.05 -20.91 22.63
N ASP A 223 -17.57 -19.69 22.71
CA ASP A 223 -18.81 -19.39 23.44
C ASP A 223 -20.05 -20.02 22.80
N ALA A 224 -20.08 -20.13 21.46
CA ALA A 224 -21.15 -20.81 20.72
C ALA A 224 -21.17 -22.33 20.96
N ASP A 225 -19.99 -22.97 21.05
CA ASP A 225 -19.88 -24.40 21.33
C ASP A 225 -20.11 -24.72 22.83
N ALA A 226 -19.84 -23.80 23.75
CA ALA A 226 -20.10 -23.98 25.19
C ALA A 226 -21.59 -23.84 25.58
N THR A 227 -22.40 -23.26 24.71
CA THR A 227 -23.85 -23.04 24.92
C THR A 227 -24.76 -24.00 24.13
N ALA A 228 -24.18 -24.92 23.36
CA ALA A 228 -24.87 -25.98 22.61
C ALA A 228 -24.86 -27.33 23.35
#